data_AF-A0A9D8TFB2-F1
#
_entry.id   AF-A0A9D8TFB2-F1
#
_cell.length_a   1.000
_cell.length_b   1.000
_cell.length_c   1.000
_cell.angle_alpha   90.00
_cell.angle_beta   90.00
_cell.angle_gamma   90.00
#
_symmetry.space_group_name_H-M   'P 1'
#
loop_
_entity.id
_entity.type
_entity.pdbx_description
1 polymer ?
#
loop_
_entity_poly.entity_id
_entity_poly.type
_entity_poly.pdbx_seq_one_letter_code
_entity_poly.pdbx_strand_id
1 'polypeptide(L)' 'PALLQVKAMYATVIASNLGAFFSPIGALAGIMWMSILKDHDLSFSYAQFLKIGLTIALPTLLVSVLVLQFIL' A
#
# COMPACT_ATOMS: atom_id res chain seq x y z
N PRO A 1 10.69 22.65 -14.15
CA PRO A 1 10.81 21.32 -14.80
C PRO A 1 11.45 20.25 -13.90
N ALA A 2 12.67 20.46 -13.39
CA ALA A 2 13.38 19.47 -12.57
C ALA A 2 12.65 19.12 -11.25
N LEU A 3 12.20 20.12 -10.48
CA LEU A 3 11.46 19.89 -9.24
C LEU A 3 10.17 19.08 -9.45
N LEU A 4 9.44 19.36 -10.53
CA LEU A 4 8.24 18.60 -10.89
C LEU A 4 8.56 17.13 -11.18
N GLN A 5 9.69 16.84 -11.83
CA GLN A 5 10.13 15.46 -12.06
C GLN A 5 10.47 14.74 -10.76
N VAL A 6 11.13 15.42 -9.81
CA VAL A 6 11.44 14.83 -8.50
C VAL A 6 10.15 14.57 -7.70
N LYS A 7 9.18 15.50 -7.71
CA LYS A 7 7.84 15.27 -7.12
C LYS A 7 7.15 14.06 -7.75
N ALA A 8 7.15 13.96 -9.08
CA ALA A 8 6.53 12.84 -9.78
C ALA A 8 7.21 11.50 -9.47
N MET A 9 8.54 11.48 -9.34
CA MET A 9 9.30 10.30 -8.94
C MET A 9 8.89 9.84 -7.53
N TYR A 10 8.90 10.73 -6.54
CA TYR A 10 8.48 10.37 -5.17
C TYR A 10 7.00 10.02 -5.08
N ALA A 11 6.13 10.69 -5.83
CA ALA A 11 4.71 10.32 -5.93
C ALA A 11 4.54 8.90 -6.47
N THR A 12 5.35 8.50 -7.46
CA THR A 12 5.35 7.14 -8.02
C THR A 12 5.80 6.11 -6.98
N VAL A 13 6.83 6.44 -6.18
CA VAL A 13 7.29 5.58 -5.06
C VAL A 13 6.18 5.42 -4.01
N ILE A 14 5.51 6.50 -3.61
CA ILE A 14 4.37 6.46 -2.68
C ILE A 14 3.25 5.58 -3.24
N ALA A 15 2.85 5.80 -4.49
CA ALA A 15 1.78 5.05 -5.14
C ALA A 15 2.10 3.55 -5.29
N SER A 16 3.34 3.20 -5.66
CA SER A 16 3.78 1.81 -5.78
C SER A 16 3.68 1.05 -4.45
N ASN A 17 4.16 1.67 -3.36
CA ASN A 17 4.13 1.05 -2.03
C ASN A 17 2.72 0.91 -1.47
N LEU A 18 1.89 1.96 -1.56
CA LEU A 18 0.52 1.93 -1.06
C LEU A 18 -0.42 1.10 -1.95
N GLY A 19 -0.08 0.96 -3.23
CA GLY A 19 -0.77 0.09 -4.19
C GLY A 19 -0.79 -1.38 -3.76
N ALA A 20 0.23 -1.82 -3.02
CA ALA A 20 0.30 -3.18 -2.49
C ALA A 20 -0.83 -3.50 -1.48
N PHE A 21 -1.49 -2.50 -0.90
CA PHE A 21 -2.57 -2.72 0.08
C PHE A 21 -3.92 -3.10 -0.55
N PHE A 22 -4.06 -2.99 -1.88
CA PHE A 22 -5.30 -3.39 -2.58
C PHE A 22 -5.36 -4.89 -2.89
N SER A 23 -4.24 -5.61 -2.79
CA SER A 23 -4.21 -7.04 -3.07
C SER A 23 -3.17 -7.76 -2.20
N PRO A 24 -3.50 -8.94 -1.64
CA PRO A 24 -2.53 -9.76 -0.92
C PRO A 24 -1.43 -10.30 -1.85
N ILE A 25 -1.61 -10.24 -3.17
CA ILE A 25 -0.59 -10.59 -4.18
C ILE A 25 0.33 -9.38 -4.47
N GLY A 26 -0.03 -8.18 -4.01
CA GLY A 26 0.70 -6.94 -4.27
C GLY A 26 2.13 -6.91 -3.70
N ALA A 27 2.45 -7.82 -2.77
CA ALA A 27 3.80 -8.03 -2.26
C ALA A 27 4.03 -9.51 -1.90
N LEU A 28 5.29 -9.96 -1.99
CA LEU A 28 5.69 -11.32 -1.57
C LEU A 28 5.29 -11.62 -0.12
N ALA A 29 5.40 -10.61 0.76
CA ALA A 29 5.02 -10.72 2.16
C ALA A 29 3.53 -11.07 2.35
N GLY A 30 2.65 -10.52 1.49
CA GLY A 30 1.22 -10.83 1.53
C GLY A 30 0.94 -12.30 1.17
N ILE A 31 1.62 -12.82 0.13
CA ILE A 31 1.50 -14.23 -0.27
C ILE A 31 2.01 -15.16 0.85
N MET A 32 3.16 -14.84 1.45
CA MET A 32 3.71 -15.61 2.56
C MET A 32 2.78 -15.61 3.77
N TRP A 33 2.20 -14.46 4.11
CA TRP A 33 1.24 -14.35 5.20
C TRP A 33 -0.02 -15.19 4.96
N MET A 34 -0.56 -15.15 3.74
CA MET A 34 -1.70 -16.01 3.37
C MET A 34 -1.37 -17.51 3.44
N SER A 35 -0.13 -17.91 3.10
CA SER A 35 0.34 -19.29 3.27
C SER A 35 0.37 -19.69 4.75
N ILE A 36 0.94 -18.84 5.61
CA ILE A 36 1.03 -19.10 7.06
C ILE A 36 -0.38 -19.22 7.68
N LEU A 37 -1.31 -18.35 7.30
CA LEU A 37 -2.69 -18.44 7.78
C LEU A 37 -3.35 -19.78 7.40
N LYS A 38 -3.10 -20.24 6.18
CA LYS A 38 -3.59 -21.54 5.71
C LYS A 38 -2.97 -22.70 6.50
N ASP A 39 -1.69 -22.64 6.83
CA ASP A 39 -0.99 -23.66 7.62
C ASP A 39 -1.51 -23.77 9.07
N HIS A 40 -2.17 -22.72 9.57
CA HIS A 40 -2.77 -22.65 10.90
C HIS A 40 -4.31 -22.78 10.89
N ASP A 41 -4.92 -23.22 9.78
CA ASP A 41 -6.38 -23.35 9.60
C ASP A 41 -7.16 -22.04 9.88
N LEU A 42 -6.51 -20.87 9.73
CA LEU A 42 -7.12 -19.56 9.89
C LEU A 42 -7.67 -19.08 8.55
N SER A 43 -8.99 -18.97 8.44
CA SER A 43 -9.63 -18.41 7.24
C SER A 43 -9.56 -16.88 7.25
N PHE A 44 -8.95 -16.31 6.21
CA PHE A 44 -8.92 -14.88 5.97
C PHE A 44 -9.31 -14.58 4.53
N SER A 45 -10.38 -13.81 4.35
CA SER A 45 -10.91 -13.51 3.02
C SER A 45 -10.21 -12.32 2.38
N TYR A 46 -10.18 -12.31 1.04
CA TYR A 46 -9.72 -11.16 0.26
C TYR A 46 -10.49 -9.88 0.61
N ALA A 47 -11.78 -9.97 0.90
CA ALA A 47 -12.60 -8.82 1.28
C ALA A 47 -12.17 -8.23 2.64
N GLN A 48 -11.79 -9.07 3.62
CA GLN A 48 -11.24 -8.60 4.89
C GLN A 48 -9.89 -7.90 4.68
N PHE A 49 -9.02 -8.47 3.84
CA PHE A 49 -7.76 -7.83 3.45
C PHE A 49 -8.00 -6.43 2.90
N LEU A 50 -8.85 -6.33 1.88
CA LEU A 50 -9.11 -5.08 1.17
C LEU A 50 -9.77 -4.04 2.10
N LYS A 51 -10.68 -4.45 2.98
CA LYS A 51 -11.33 -3.54 3.94
C LYS A 51 -10.32 -2.93 4.89
N ILE A 52 -9.43 -3.73 5.47
CA ILE A 52 -8.38 -3.26 6.38
C ILE A 52 -7.37 -2.42 5.61
N GLY A 53 -6.90 -2.93 4.47
CA GLY A 53 -5.94 -2.27 3.58
C GLY A 53 -6.43 -0.88 3.17
N LEU A 54 -7.67 -0.75 2.70
CA LEU A 54 -8.22 0.54 2.26
C LEU A 54 -8.38 1.54 3.41
N THR A 55 -8.79 1.06 4.59
CA THR A 55 -8.94 1.90 5.80
C THR A 55 -7.61 2.53 6.21
N ILE A 56 -6.49 1.84 5.99
CA ILE A 56 -5.14 2.33 6.30
C ILE A 56 -4.54 3.09 5.10
N ALA A 57 -4.75 2.60 3.87
CA ALA A 57 -4.19 3.16 2.64
C ALA A 57 -4.68 4.59 2.38
N LEU A 58 -5.98 4.86 2.55
CA LEU A 58 -6.56 6.18 2.28
C LEU A 58 -5.95 7.30 3.14
N PRO A 59 -5.96 7.22 4.49
CA PRO A 59 -5.36 8.26 5.32
C PRO A 59 -3.84 8.34 5.11
N THR A 60 -3.17 7.20 4.91
CA THR A 60 -1.72 7.19 4.63
C THR A 60 -1.41 7.91 3.33
N LEU A 61 -2.15 7.63 2.25
CA LEU A 61 -1.97 8.28 0.95
C LEU A 61 -2.18 9.79 1.04
N LEU A 62 -3.25 10.22 1.72
CA LEU A 62 -3.53 11.63 1.93
C LEU A 62 -2.38 12.34 2.66
N VAL A 63 -1.92 11.77 3.77
CA VAL A 63 -0.81 12.34 4.55
C VAL A 63 0.49 12.32 3.74
N SER A 64 0.82 11.22 3.06
CA SER A 64 2.05 11.11 2.26
C SER A 64 2.09 12.12 1.11
N VAL A 65 0.97 12.33 0.40
CA VAL A 65 0.89 13.32 -0.69
C VAL A 65 0.97 14.75 -0.14
N LEU A 66 0.31 15.04 0.98
CA LEU A 66 0.43 16.35 1.64
C LEU A 66 1.88 16.63 2.04
N VAL A 67 2.52 15.67 2.71
CA VAL A 67 3.93 15.78 3.12
C VAL A 67 4.84 16.00 1.90
N LEU A 68 4.65 15.25 0.82
CA LEU A 68 5.42 15.44 -0.42
C LEU A 68 5.22 16.84 -1.01
N GLN A 69 4.00 17.37 -0.94
CA GLN A 69 3.68 18.69 -1.47
C GLN A 69 4.22 19.85 -0.62
N PHE A 70 4.36 19.67 0.69
CA PHE A 70 4.89 20.70 1.60
C PHE A 70 6.41 20.68 1.73
N ILE A 71 7.04 19.50 1.67
CA ILE A 71 8.49 19.36 1.85
C ILE A 71 9.25 19.63 0.55
N LEU A 72 8.72 19.18 -0.58
CA LEU A 72 9.32 19.35 -1.90
C LEU A 72 8.56 20.42 -2.70
#